data_AF-A0A2H0TQ00-F1
#
_entry.id   AF-A0A2H0TQ00-F1
#
_cell.length_a   1.000
_cell.length_b   1.000
_cell.length_c   1.000
_cell.angle_alpha   90.00
_cell.angle_beta   90.00
_cell.angle_gamma   90.00
#
_symmetry.space_group_name_H-M   'P 1'
#
loop_
_entity.id
_entity.type
_entity.pdbx_description
1 polymer ?
#
loop_
_entity_poly.entity_id
_entity_poly.type
_entity_poly.pdbx_seq_one_letter_code
_entity_poly.pdbx_strand_id
1 'polypeptide(L)'
;MDFSDVQMYIIIKLMFIVFLISSIYLVHKKKKKIYFLLLVGLISSASYFFLTNDLASMLWGLQGDEITIAAMYNTFAHVGLGSDFAYHNLPPFYPPAFFWFFGLIGKMMNWNGVLIAKFASFCFFLCFPAGLYYYQKFLEKNSNPHERPNEIFALLCPLVILTVLDKDLLIGKPYEVIAAAATVFWYINLYRKILEDRWSHKQSIIYGTIAGAIFMVYYLWLIFAAIAFFLLGLFNNKQSRIKYFFRLFQTMLVTLLVSTPFLLPLIRSYTQFGMESWQTAFFTPKGLDLWLPMFQLNSINNLIYLFGLGVLIFFRKHTITKQLLFLFITAFIWWGGGMISLLFFKTPFQEFRGFYVLSPTLLAIAAAYGIDRIWHHFKVSDNKDISFTITVIGILFFASQSMFGVFVDDPIVKMRRVESRYVNESIVHLADFLKKDPKASSKLTLQTVPQILAFIPLHHVIYFNQHNNHPTAIFSKRYAYVESLAHSQTTEELYQKVINSPYGELERFIFSGDDEYYYLYFHVDKIIQGVEEKKIKIDKKLFESENFVKVYEVNNYTVIDVIKREDT
;
A
#
# COMPACT_ATOMS: atom_id res chain seq x y z
N MET A 1 -2.38 28.12 -10.01
CA MET A 1 -2.67 27.36 -11.24
C MET A 1 -2.16 28.21 -12.40
N ASP A 2 -1.26 27.67 -13.21
CA ASP A 2 -0.82 28.34 -14.43
C ASP A 2 -1.52 27.74 -15.67
N PHE A 3 -1.14 28.20 -16.85
CA PHE A 3 -1.72 27.70 -18.09
C PHE A 3 -1.37 26.24 -18.39
N SER A 4 -0.21 25.75 -17.93
CA SER A 4 0.18 24.34 -18.08
C SER A 4 -0.78 23.44 -17.29
N ASP A 5 -1.17 23.83 -16.07
CA ASP A 5 -2.17 23.08 -15.31
C ASP A 5 -3.51 22.99 -16.05
N VAL A 6 -3.97 24.12 -16.62
CA VAL A 6 -5.20 24.15 -17.44
C VAL A 6 -5.09 23.21 -18.64
N GLN A 7 -3.95 23.18 -19.33
CA GLN A 7 -3.71 22.26 -20.44
C GLN A 7 -3.80 20.79 -20.00
N MET A 8 -3.17 20.42 -18.88
CA MET A 8 -3.25 19.05 -18.35
C MET A 8 -4.70 18.66 -18.04
N TYR A 9 -5.50 19.55 -17.44
CA TYR A 9 -6.92 19.30 -17.20
C TYR A 9 -7.71 19.14 -18.50
N ILE A 10 -7.50 20.01 -19.50
CA ILE A 10 -8.15 19.90 -20.80
C ILE A 10 -7.83 18.55 -21.44
N ILE A 11 -6.58 18.10 -21.40
CA ILE A 11 -6.18 16.79 -21.93
C ILE A 11 -6.93 15.66 -21.23
N ILE A 12 -7.04 15.69 -19.90
CA ILE A 12 -7.79 14.68 -19.14
C ILE A 12 -9.29 14.70 -19.50
N LYS A 13 -9.87 15.88 -19.75
CA LYS A 13 -11.26 16.00 -20.21
C LYS A 13 -11.47 15.53 -21.65
N LEU A 14 -10.50 15.75 -22.53
CA LEU A 14 -10.52 15.16 -23.86
C LEU A 14 -10.42 13.63 -23.79
N MET A 15 -9.62 13.09 -22.86
CA MET A 15 -9.56 11.65 -22.60
C MET A 15 -10.90 11.07 -22.15
N PHE A 16 -11.67 11.78 -21.33
CA PHE A 16 -13.04 11.39 -21.00
C PHE A 16 -13.92 11.27 -22.24
N ILE A 17 -13.87 12.25 -23.16
CA ILE A 17 -14.65 12.22 -24.41
C ILE A 17 -14.19 11.06 -25.32
N VAL A 18 -12.88 10.91 -25.52
CA VAL A 18 -12.30 9.81 -26.31
C VAL A 18 -12.71 8.45 -25.74
N PHE A 19 -12.71 8.31 -24.42
CA PHE A 19 -13.16 7.10 -23.74
C PHE A 19 -14.61 6.79 -24.05
N LEU A 20 -15.51 7.77 -23.95
CA LEU A 20 -16.94 7.56 -24.21
C LEU A 20 -17.18 7.12 -25.66
N ILE A 21 -16.62 7.84 -26.63
CA ILE A 21 -16.77 7.52 -28.06
C ILE A 21 -16.22 6.12 -28.36
N SER A 22 -15.00 5.83 -27.90
CA SER A 22 -14.33 4.56 -28.14
C SER A 22 -15.06 3.39 -27.47
N SER A 23 -15.56 3.59 -26.25
CA SER A 23 -16.32 2.59 -25.49
C SER A 23 -17.64 2.25 -26.17
N ILE A 24 -18.40 3.26 -26.58
CA ILE A 24 -19.66 3.08 -27.30
C ILE A 24 -19.41 2.36 -28.63
N TYR A 25 -18.34 2.73 -29.35
CA TYR A 25 -17.93 2.03 -30.57
C TYR A 25 -17.60 0.56 -30.32
N LEU A 26 -16.81 0.23 -29.29
CA LEU A 26 -16.44 -1.15 -28.96
C LEU A 26 -17.66 -2.01 -28.63
N VAL A 27 -18.61 -1.45 -27.86
CA VAL A 27 -19.88 -2.11 -27.52
C VAL A 27 -20.74 -2.30 -28.76
N HIS A 28 -20.95 -1.26 -29.55
CA HIS A 28 -21.75 -1.30 -30.78
C HIS A 28 -21.20 -2.33 -31.79
N LYS A 29 -19.86 -2.39 -31.95
CA LYS A 29 -19.19 -3.36 -32.82
C LYS A 29 -18.99 -4.73 -32.17
N LYS A 30 -19.50 -4.97 -30.95
CA LYS A 30 -19.40 -6.23 -30.20
C LYS A 30 -17.99 -6.80 -30.15
N LYS A 31 -17.00 -5.92 -29.97
CA LYS A 31 -15.59 -6.32 -29.88
C LYS A 31 -15.35 -7.16 -28.62
N LYS A 32 -14.25 -7.92 -28.60
CA LYS A 32 -13.91 -8.75 -27.42
C LYS A 32 -13.81 -7.86 -26.18
N LYS A 33 -14.38 -8.33 -25.07
CA LYS A 33 -14.45 -7.61 -23.77
C LYS A 33 -13.08 -7.13 -23.28
N ILE A 34 -12.01 -7.86 -23.59
CA ILE A 34 -10.65 -7.46 -23.25
C ILE A 34 -10.25 -6.11 -23.86
N TYR A 35 -10.70 -5.78 -25.08
CA TYR A 35 -10.36 -4.50 -25.69
C TYR A 35 -10.97 -3.32 -24.92
N PHE A 36 -12.14 -3.51 -24.31
CA PHE A 36 -12.73 -2.51 -23.42
C PHE A 36 -11.89 -2.34 -22.15
N LEU A 37 -11.43 -3.43 -21.51
CA LEU A 37 -10.57 -3.35 -20.33
C LEU A 37 -9.19 -2.74 -20.64
N LEU A 38 -8.64 -3.00 -21.82
CA LEU A 38 -7.40 -2.35 -22.29
C LEU A 38 -7.61 -0.86 -22.54
N LEU A 39 -8.75 -0.46 -23.12
CA LEU A 39 -9.13 0.95 -23.27
C LEU A 39 -9.27 1.63 -21.91
N VAL A 40 -9.96 1.00 -20.95
CA VAL A 40 -10.06 1.50 -19.57
C VAL A 40 -8.67 1.70 -18.97
N GLY A 41 -7.81 0.69 -19.05
CA GLY A 41 -6.46 0.77 -18.50
C GLY A 41 -5.64 1.89 -19.14
N LEU A 42 -5.65 1.98 -20.47
CA LEU A 42 -4.92 3.01 -21.22
C LEU A 42 -5.40 4.41 -20.88
N ILE A 43 -6.71 4.66 -20.86
CA ILE A 43 -7.23 6.00 -20.57
C ILE A 43 -7.02 6.36 -19.10
N SER A 44 -7.26 5.43 -18.16
CA SER A 44 -7.01 5.67 -16.73
C SER A 44 -5.54 5.98 -16.45
N SER A 45 -4.61 5.20 -17.02
CA SER A 45 -3.18 5.42 -16.80
C SER A 45 -2.69 6.70 -17.46
N ALA A 46 -3.14 7.00 -18.68
CA ALA A 46 -2.76 8.23 -19.37
C ALA A 46 -3.32 9.48 -18.66
N SER A 47 -4.54 9.39 -18.11
CA SER A 47 -5.12 10.47 -17.29
C SER A 47 -4.36 10.68 -16.00
N TYR A 48 -3.95 9.61 -15.33
CA TYR A 48 -3.08 9.69 -14.15
C TYR A 48 -1.70 10.26 -14.49
N PHE A 49 -1.12 9.87 -15.63
CA PHE A 49 0.14 10.44 -16.12
C PHE A 49 0.02 11.96 -16.28
N PHE A 50 -1.00 12.46 -17.00
CA PHE A 50 -1.19 13.90 -17.15
C PHE A 50 -1.52 14.61 -15.82
N LEU A 51 -2.25 13.95 -14.91
CA LEU A 51 -2.53 14.48 -13.58
C LEU A 51 -1.26 14.64 -12.73
N THR A 52 -0.25 13.79 -12.95
CA THR A 52 1.00 13.78 -12.16
C THR A 52 2.22 14.30 -12.92
N ASN A 53 2.03 14.72 -14.17
CA ASN A 53 3.06 15.31 -15.00
C ASN A 53 3.55 16.62 -14.38
N ASP A 54 4.85 16.86 -14.45
CA ASP A 54 5.56 18.03 -13.90
C ASP A 54 5.39 18.24 -12.38
N LEU A 55 4.91 17.25 -11.63
CA LEU A 55 4.89 17.33 -10.17
C LEU A 55 6.27 17.00 -9.60
N ALA A 56 6.76 17.80 -8.65
CA ALA A 56 8.01 17.52 -7.94
C ALA A 56 7.83 16.43 -6.86
N SER A 57 6.63 16.33 -6.28
CA SER A 57 6.24 15.29 -5.31
C SER A 57 5.24 14.29 -5.90
N MET A 58 4.80 13.33 -5.09
CA MET A 58 3.55 12.58 -5.35
C MET A 58 2.34 13.53 -5.27
N LEU A 59 1.16 13.06 -5.71
CA LEU A 59 -0.04 13.89 -5.85
C LEU A 59 -0.48 14.56 -4.53
N TRP A 60 -0.22 13.94 -3.38
CA TRP A 60 -0.61 14.46 -2.06
C TRP A 60 0.54 15.14 -1.31
N GLY A 61 1.66 15.42 -1.99
CA GLY A 61 2.71 16.29 -1.45
C GLY A 61 3.74 15.61 -0.53
N LEU A 62 3.94 14.29 -0.63
CA LEU A 62 4.85 13.53 0.24
C LEU A 62 4.47 13.66 1.72
N GLN A 63 3.23 13.29 2.05
CA GLN A 63 2.70 13.31 3.41
C GLN A 63 2.39 11.89 3.92
N GLY A 64 2.55 11.68 5.23
CA GLY A 64 2.22 10.41 5.88
C GLY A 64 2.94 9.21 5.24
N ASP A 65 2.17 8.21 4.84
CA ASP A 65 2.69 6.97 4.24
C ASP A 65 3.35 7.18 2.87
N GLU A 66 3.07 8.28 2.16
CA GLU A 66 3.73 8.61 0.89
C GLU A 66 5.26 8.72 1.06
N ILE A 67 5.71 9.24 2.21
CA ILE A 67 7.14 9.35 2.53
C ILE A 67 7.76 7.96 2.66
N THR A 68 7.13 7.09 3.46
CA THR A 68 7.60 5.70 3.66
C THR A 68 7.63 4.93 2.34
N ILE A 69 6.58 5.05 1.52
CA ILE A 69 6.49 4.41 0.20
C ILE A 69 7.60 4.90 -0.73
N ALA A 70 7.82 6.21 -0.81
CA ALA A 70 8.90 6.77 -1.61
C ALA A 70 10.28 6.32 -1.10
N ALA A 71 10.50 6.30 0.22
CA ALA A 71 11.74 5.83 0.84
C ALA A 71 12.01 4.34 0.54
N MET A 72 10.99 3.49 0.57
CA MET A 72 11.10 2.07 0.19
C MET A 72 11.56 1.91 -1.25
N TYR A 73 10.90 2.59 -2.21
CA TYR A 73 11.32 2.52 -3.61
C TYR A 73 12.76 3.03 -3.82
N ASN A 74 13.09 4.14 -3.18
CA ASN A 74 14.39 4.78 -3.31
C ASN A 74 15.51 3.88 -2.75
N THR A 75 15.26 3.22 -1.61
CA THR A 75 16.20 2.27 -1.00
C THR A 75 16.39 1.04 -1.87
N PHE A 76 15.31 0.44 -2.38
CA PHE A 76 15.45 -0.74 -3.25
C PHE A 76 16.11 -0.44 -4.58
N ALA A 77 15.94 0.78 -5.10
CA ALA A 77 16.60 1.21 -6.33
C ALA A 77 18.11 1.42 -6.13
N HIS A 78 18.52 2.07 -5.03
CA HIS A 78 19.88 2.61 -4.90
C HIS A 78 20.75 1.94 -3.83
N VAL A 79 20.16 1.27 -2.85
CA VAL A 79 20.89 0.55 -1.78
C VAL A 79 20.88 -0.95 -2.04
N GLY A 80 19.68 -1.55 -2.11
CA GLY A 80 19.55 -2.97 -2.41
C GLY A 80 18.25 -3.59 -1.92
N LEU A 81 17.86 -4.71 -2.52
CA LEU A 81 16.60 -5.41 -2.24
C LEU A 81 16.52 -5.98 -0.82
N GLY A 82 17.68 -6.30 -0.23
CA GLY A 82 17.79 -6.89 1.10
C GLY A 82 17.83 -5.88 2.25
N SER A 83 17.67 -4.58 1.97
CA SER A 83 17.81 -3.51 2.95
C SER A 83 16.46 -2.92 3.35
N ASP A 84 16.25 -2.69 4.64
CA ASP A 84 15.15 -1.88 5.14
C ASP A 84 15.29 -0.42 4.68
N PHE A 85 14.16 0.24 4.45
CA PHE A 85 14.12 1.60 3.92
C PHE A 85 14.66 2.67 4.88
N ALA A 86 14.69 2.38 6.18
CA ALA A 86 15.26 3.28 7.17
C ALA A 86 16.60 2.76 7.72
N TYR A 87 16.73 1.45 7.84
CA TYR A 87 17.89 0.80 8.47
C TYR A 87 18.55 -0.18 7.51
N HIS A 88 19.40 0.31 6.60
CA HIS A 88 20.03 -0.50 5.54
C HIS A 88 20.74 -1.81 5.98
N ASN A 89 21.12 -1.94 7.26
CA ASN A 89 21.72 -3.15 7.85
C ASN A 89 20.68 -4.18 8.37
N LEU A 90 19.41 -3.82 8.38
CA LEU A 90 18.28 -4.69 8.70
C LEU A 90 17.59 -5.13 7.41
N PRO A 91 16.94 -6.30 7.39
CA PRO A 91 16.13 -6.73 6.26
C PRO A 91 14.84 -5.90 6.17
N PRO A 92 14.14 -5.87 5.02
CA PRO A 92 12.83 -5.25 4.94
C PRO A 92 11.85 -5.90 5.92
N PHE A 93 11.09 -5.10 6.67
CA PHE A 93 9.99 -5.62 7.50
C PHE A 93 8.61 -5.53 6.83
N TYR A 94 8.48 -4.70 5.79
CA TYR A 94 7.30 -4.69 4.92
C TYR A 94 7.45 -5.69 3.77
N PRO A 95 6.36 -6.35 3.32
CA PRO A 95 6.37 -7.24 2.16
C PRO A 95 6.93 -6.55 0.92
N PRO A 96 8.00 -7.08 0.32
CA PRO A 96 8.80 -6.24 -0.54
C PRO A 96 8.55 -6.47 -2.04
N ALA A 97 7.83 -7.50 -2.49
CA ALA A 97 7.83 -7.89 -3.90
C ALA A 97 7.34 -6.79 -4.87
N PHE A 98 6.30 -6.04 -4.49
CA PHE A 98 5.83 -4.91 -5.28
C PHE A 98 6.89 -3.81 -5.38
N PHE A 99 7.51 -3.48 -4.25
CA PHE A 99 8.54 -2.46 -4.16
C PHE A 99 9.87 -2.87 -4.81
N TRP A 100 10.23 -4.16 -4.75
CA TRP A 100 11.37 -4.74 -5.45
C TRP A 100 11.18 -4.62 -6.96
N PHE A 101 10.01 -5.00 -7.48
CA PHE A 101 9.75 -4.95 -8.91
C PHE A 101 9.92 -3.54 -9.47
N PHE A 102 9.26 -2.54 -8.87
CA PHE A 102 9.37 -1.16 -9.33
C PHE A 102 10.69 -0.50 -8.94
N GLY A 103 11.30 -0.87 -7.81
CA GLY A 103 12.64 -0.42 -7.42
C GLY A 103 13.72 -0.85 -8.41
N LEU A 104 13.65 -2.09 -8.93
CA LEU A 104 14.55 -2.57 -9.98
C LEU A 104 14.40 -1.79 -11.28
N ILE A 105 13.16 -1.49 -11.70
CA ILE A 105 12.90 -0.61 -12.86
C ILE A 105 13.46 0.79 -12.59
N GLY A 106 13.21 1.32 -11.39
CA GLY A 106 13.75 2.61 -10.95
C GLY A 106 15.27 2.68 -11.00
N LYS A 107 15.95 1.62 -10.57
CA LYS A 107 17.41 1.47 -10.66
C LYS A 107 17.89 1.55 -12.11
N MET A 108 17.24 0.83 -13.03
CA MET A 108 17.60 0.84 -14.45
C MET A 108 17.44 2.22 -15.08
N MET A 109 16.47 3.00 -14.60
CA MET A 109 16.14 4.34 -15.12
C MET A 109 16.79 5.47 -14.32
N ASN A 110 17.56 5.15 -13.27
CA ASN A 110 18.11 6.10 -12.30
C ASN A 110 17.04 7.06 -11.71
N TRP A 111 15.87 6.52 -11.37
CA TRP A 111 14.76 7.28 -10.80
C TRP A 111 14.85 7.36 -9.27
N ASN A 112 14.33 8.46 -8.71
CA ASN A 112 14.12 8.59 -7.27
C ASN A 112 12.79 7.94 -6.83
N GLY A 113 12.55 7.90 -5.52
CA GLY A 113 11.35 7.30 -4.94
C GLY A 113 10.04 7.89 -5.46
N VAL A 114 9.98 9.21 -5.71
CA VAL A 114 8.79 9.89 -6.25
C VAL A 114 8.43 9.39 -7.64
N LEU A 115 9.41 9.36 -8.54
CA LEU A 115 9.20 8.92 -9.93
C LEU A 115 8.80 7.45 -10.00
N ILE A 116 9.45 6.60 -9.20
CA ILE A 116 9.11 5.18 -9.12
C ILE A 116 7.68 4.98 -8.63
N ALA A 117 7.27 5.72 -7.58
CA ALA A 117 5.92 5.61 -7.04
C ALA A 117 4.84 6.03 -8.05
N LYS A 118 5.04 7.16 -8.76
CA LYS A 118 4.15 7.56 -9.87
C LYS A 118 4.09 6.49 -10.96
N PHE A 119 5.24 5.95 -11.34
CA PHE A 119 5.28 4.90 -12.35
C PHE A 119 4.56 3.62 -11.90
N ALA A 120 4.64 3.26 -10.62
CA ALA A 120 3.92 2.12 -10.05
C ALA A 120 2.39 2.32 -10.12
N SER A 121 1.89 3.51 -9.76
CA SER A 121 0.46 3.84 -9.84
C SER A 121 -0.02 3.94 -11.30
N PHE A 122 0.80 4.47 -12.21
CA PHE A 122 0.55 4.42 -13.66
C PHE A 122 0.38 2.97 -14.15
N CYS A 123 1.31 2.09 -13.78
CA CYS A 123 1.27 0.67 -14.13
C CYS A 123 0.05 -0.04 -13.53
N PHE A 124 -0.34 0.31 -12.30
CA PHE A 124 -1.57 -0.19 -11.70
C PHE A 124 -2.78 0.14 -12.56
N PHE A 125 -3.01 1.41 -12.91
CA PHE A 125 -4.15 1.78 -13.74
C PHE A 125 -4.12 1.12 -15.12
N LEU A 126 -2.93 0.98 -15.72
CA LEU A 126 -2.78 0.36 -17.03
C LEU A 126 -3.11 -1.14 -17.01
N CYS A 127 -2.57 -1.86 -16.03
CA CYS A 127 -2.56 -3.31 -16.02
C CYS A 127 -3.68 -3.93 -15.18
N PHE A 128 -4.17 -3.26 -14.14
CA PHE A 128 -5.14 -3.84 -13.19
C PHE A 128 -6.44 -4.33 -13.86
N PRO A 129 -7.11 -3.58 -14.76
CA PRO A 129 -8.37 -4.04 -15.34
C PRO A 129 -8.23 -5.35 -16.12
N ALA A 130 -7.24 -5.41 -17.03
CA ALA A 130 -6.97 -6.59 -17.85
C ALA A 130 -6.32 -7.71 -17.04
N GLY A 131 -5.41 -7.37 -16.13
CA GLY A 131 -4.70 -8.30 -15.27
C GLY A 131 -5.65 -9.08 -14.35
N LEU A 132 -6.58 -8.38 -13.69
CA LEU A 132 -7.57 -9.04 -12.83
C LEU A 132 -8.54 -9.92 -13.64
N TYR A 133 -8.92 -9.50 -14.85
CA TYR A 133 -9.73 -10.31 -15.75
C TYR A 133 -9.03 -11.62 -16.16
N TYR A 134 -7.75 -11.54 -16.54
CA TYR A 134 -6.97 -12.73 -16.89
C TYR A 134 -6.67 -13.61 -15.68
N TYR A 135 -6.43 -13.01 -14.51
CA TYR A 135 -6.22 -13.73 -13.27
C TYR A 135 -7.43 -14.58 -12.90
N GLN A 136 -8.64 -14.02 -13.00
CA GLN A 136 -9.90 -14.77 -12.82
C GLN A 136 -9.99 -15.95 -13.81
N LYS A 137 -9.78 -15.69 -15.11
CA LYS A 137 -9.82 -16.74 -16.15
C LYS A 137 -8.77 -17.83 -15.93
N PHE A 138 -7.58 -17.47 -15.47
CA PHE A 138 -6.50 -18.40 -15.17
C PHE A 138 -6.90 -19.36 -14.03
N LEU A 139 -7.44 -18.84 -12.93
CA LEU A 139 -7.89 -19.64 -11.79
C LEU A 139 -9.07 -20.57 -12.18
N GLU A 140 -9.90 -20.15 -13.13
CA GLU A 140 -11.10 -20.88 -13.55
C GLU A 140 -10.89 -21.91 -14.67
N LYS A 141 -9.69 -21.95 -15.28
CA LYS A 141 -9.40 -22.77 -16.49
C LYS A 141 -9.81 -24.25 -16.34
N ASN A 142 -9.71 -24.80 -15.13
CA ASN A 142 -10.02 -26.20 -14.82
C ASN A 142 -11.22 -26.37 -13.88
N SER A 143 -12.04 -25.35 -13.70
CA SER A 143 -13.23 -25.40 -12.83
C SER A 143 -14.42 -26.01 -13.57
N ASN A 144 -15.39 -26.59 -12.85
CA ASN A 144 -16.62 -27.13 -13.44
C ASN A 144 -17.35 -26.01 -14.24
N PRO A 145 -17.67 -26.20 -15.53
CA PRO A 145 -18.35 -25.20 -16.36
C PRO A 145 -19.64 -24.64 -15.75
N HIS A 146 -20.41 -25.45 -15.04
CA HIS A 146 -21.67 -25.03 -14.40
C HIS A 146 -21.49 -24.10 -13.21
N GLU A 147 -20.27 -24.06 -12.66
CA GLU A 147 -19.90 -23.23 -11.53
C GLU A 147 -18.92 -22.10 -11.92
N ARG A 148 -18.58 -21.98 -13.21
CA ARG A 148 -17.77 -20.86 -13.69
C ARG A 148 -18.63 -19.60 -13.67
N PRO A 149 -18.13 -18.49 -13.10
CA PRO A 149 -18.79 -17.20 -13.29
C PRO A 149 -18.89 -16.87 -14.79
N ASN A 150 -19.88 -16.08 -15.17
CA ASN A 150 -19.95 -15.61 -16.53
C ASN A 150 -18.77 -14.66 -16.82
N GLU A 151 -18.44 -14.53 -18.11
CA GLU A 151 -17.55 -13.48 -18.58
C GLU A 151 -18.02 -12.05 -18.24
N ILE A 152 -19.31 -11.82 -18.03
CA ILE A 152 -19.84 -10.52 -17.57
C ILE A 152 -19.36 -10.24 -16.15
N PHE A 153 -19.48 -11.20 -15.23
CA PHE A 153 -18.90 -11.09 -13.90
C PHE A 153 -17.39 -10.77 -13.95
N ALA A 154 -16.63 -11.54 -14.75
CA ALA A 154 -15.19 -11.33 -14.86
C ALA A 154 -14.82 -9.93 -15.39
N LEU A 155 -15.63 -9.39 -16.31
CA LEU A 155 -15.51 -8.03 -16.84
C LEU A 155 -15.86 -6.96 -15.78
N LEU A 156 -16.93 -7.16 -15.03
CA LEU A 156 -17.46 -6.18 -14.08
C LEU A 156 -16.59 -6.04 -12.83
N CYS A 157 -15.99 -7.13 -12.33
CA CYS A 157 -15.16 -7.11 -11.12
C CYS A 157 -14.11 -5.98 -11.09
N PRO A 158 -13.17 -5.87 -12.05
CA PRO A 158 -12.21 -4.77 -12.05
C PRO A 158 -12.86 -3.39 -12.20
N LEU A 159 -13.93 -3.28 -12.99
CA LEU A 159 -14.60 -1.99 -13.25
C LEU A 159 -15.29 -1.46 -12.00
N VAL A 160 -16.03 -2.32 -11.28
CA VAL A 160 -16.71 -1.93 -10.05
C VAL A 160 -15.69 -1.59 -8.97
N ILE A 161 -14.62 -2.39 -8.81
CA ILE A 161 -13.53 -2.07 -7.86
C ILE A 161 -12.94 -0.68 -8.15
N LEU A 162 -12.59 -0.40 -9.41
CA LEU A 162 -12.03 0.91 -9.80
C LEU A 162 -13.03 2.05 -9.66
N THR A 163 -14.34 1.77 -9.70
CA THR A 163 -15.40 2.76 -9.50
C THR A 163 -15.50 3.16 -8.04
N VAL A 164 -15.66 2.17 -7.16
CA VAL A 164 -16.11 2.40 -5.78
C VAL A 164 -14.99 2.63 -4.79
N LEU A 165 -13.79 2.09 -5.03
CA LEU A 165 -12.64 2.34 -4.16
C LEU A 165 -12.17 3.80 -4.28
N ASP A 166 -11.74 4.33 -3.14
CA ASP A 166 -11.17 5.67 -3.03
C ASP A 166 -9.96 5.81 -3.96
N LYS A 167 -9.89 6.92 -4.69
CA LYS A 167 -8.77 7.18 -5.61
C LYS A 167 -7.47 7.39 -4.86
N ASP A 168 -7.52 7.88 -3.63
CA ASP A 168 -6.33 8.05 -2.79
C ASP A 168 -5.68 6.70 -2.52
N LEU A 169 -6.49 5.68 -2.25
CA LEU A 169 -6.04 4.31 -2.08
C LEU A 169 -5.48 3.71 -3.39
N LEU A 170 -6.18 3.92 -4.52
CA LEU A 170 -5.75 3.42 -5.82
C LEU A 170 -4.41 4.03 -6.29
N ILE A 171 -4.17 5.30 -5.94
CA ILE A 171 -2.94 6.03 -6.27
C ILE A 171 -1.83 5.69 -5.27
N GLY A 172 -2.09 5.82 -3.98
CA GLY A 172 -1.08 5.72 -2.94
C GLY A 172 -0.71 4.29 -2.57
N LYS A 173 -1.67 3.35 -2.60
CA LYS A 173 -1.47 1.96 -2.15
C LYS A 173 -2.01 0.92 -3.14
N PRO A 174 -1.62 0.99 -4.42
CA PRO A 174 -2.09 0.03 -5.43
C PRO A 174 -1.76 -1.43 -5.07
N TYR A 175 -0.66 -1.66 -4.36
CA TYR A 175 -0.24 -3.00 -3.91
C TYR A 175 -1.24 -3.64 -2.94
N GLU A 176 -1.86 -2.87 -2.04
CA GLU A 176 -2.87 -3.38 -1.11
C GLU A 176 -4.14 -3.81 -1.87
N VAL A 177 -4.54 -3.03 -2.89
CA VAL A 177 -5.72 -3.32 -3.72
C VAL A 177 -5.51 -4.54 -4.60
N ILE A 178 -4.34 -4.65 -5.24
CA ILE A 178 -3.95 -5.84 -6.02
C ILE A 178 -4.01 -7.07 -5.12
N ALA A 179 -3.38 -7.03 -3.95
CA ALA A 179 -3.34 -8.15 -3.03
C ALA A 179 -4.74 -8.52 -2.50
N ALA A 180 -5.60 -7.54 -2.23
CA ALA A 180 -6.97 -7.78 -1.76
C ALA A 180 -7.78 -8.51 -2.83
N ALA A 181 -7.81 -7.98 -4.06
CA ALA A 181 -8.53 -8.60 -5.17
C ALA A 181 -7.98 -9.99 -5.49
N ALA A 182 -6.65 -10.14 -5.54
CA ALA A 182 -6.00 -11.44 -5.77
C ALA A 182 -6.36 -12.46 -4.68
N THR A 183 -6.33 -12.05 -3.40
CA THR A 183 -6.70 -12.90 -2.27
C THR A 183 -8.13 -13.38 -2.37
N VAL A 184 -9.09 -12.52 -2.73
CA VAL A 184 -10.50 -12.89 -2.82
C VAL A 184 -10.72 -13.97 -3.89
N PHE A 185 -10.19 -13.79 -5.10
CA PHE A 185 -10.37 -14.78 -6.17
C PHE A 185 -9.57 -16.07 -5.91
N TRP A 186 -8.36 -15.95 -5.35
CA TRP A 186 -7.58 -17.10 -4.89
C TRP A 186 -8.35 -17.91 -3.85
N TYR A 187 -8.91 -17.24 -2.84
CA TYR A 187 -9.68 -17.85 -1.74
C TYR A 187 -10.90 -18.62 -2.26
N ILE A 188 -11.71 -17.99 -3.11
CA ILE A 188 -12.90 -18.61 -3.70
C ILE A 188 -12.52 -19.87 -4.50
N ASN A 189 -11.50 -19.77 -5.35
CA ASN A 189 -11.08 -20.88 -6.20
C ASN A 189 -10.42 -22.01 -5.39
N LEU A 190 -9.57 -21.67 -4.43
CA LEU A 190 -8.92 -22.64 -3.56
C LEU A 190 -9.97 -23.42 -2.75
N TYR A 191 -10.95 -22.74 -2.15
CA TYR A 191 -12.02 -23.41 -1.41
C TYR A 191 -12.74 -24.45 -2.27
N ARG A 192 -13.14 -24.06 -3.50
CA ARG A 192 -13.81 -24.96 -4.44
C ARG A 192 -12.95 -26.17 -4.79
N LYS A 193 -11.66 -25.96 -5.08
CA LYS A 193 -10.71 -27.05 -5.39
C LYS A 193 -10.44 -27.96 -4.22
N ILE A 194 -10.40 -27.44 -2.99
CA ILE A 194 -10.21 -28.28 -1.80
C ILE A 194 -11.43 -29.18 -1.55
N LEU A 195 -12.61 -28.83 -2.03
CA LEU A 195 -13.80 -29.69 -1.92
C LEU A 195 -13.89 -30.76 -3.01
N GLU A 196 -13.13 -30.66 -4.11
CA GLU A 196 -13.09 -31.69 -5.14
C GLU A 196 -12.40 -32.97 -4.64
N ASP A 197 -12.84 -34.16 -5.07
CA ASP A 197 -12.26 -35.42 -4.59
C ASP A 197 -10.77 -35.57 -4.93
N ARG A 198 -10.36 -35.05 -6.10
CA ARG A 198 -8.99 -35.14 -6.61
C ARG A 198 -8.18 -33.91 -6.23
N TRP A 199 -7.38 -34.05 -5.17
CA TRP A 199 -6.35 -33.08 -4.81
C TRP A 199 -4.95 -33.61 -5.14
N SER A 200 -4.23 -32.90 -6.00
CA SER A 200 -2.89 -33.26 -6.48
C SER A 200 -1.83 -32.35 -5.87
N HIS A 201 -0.60 -32.83 -5.74
CA HIS A 201 0.53 -32.00 -5.30
C HIS A 201 0.74 -30.76 -6.19
N LYS A 202 0.41 -30.84 -7.48
CA LYS A 202 0.45 -29.70 -8.40
C LYS A 202 -0.49 -28.57 -7.95
N GLN A 203 -1.67 -28.88 -7.41
CA GLN A 203 -2.60 -27.87 -6.89
C GLN A 203 -2.02 -27.19 -5.65
N SER A 204 -1.45 -27.94 -4.70
CA SER A 204 -0.75 -27.35 -3.55
C SER A 204 0.37 -26.40 -3.99
N ILE A 205 1.15 -26.78 -5.00
CA ILE A 205 2.21 -25.94 -5.56
C ILE A 205 1.62 -24.67 -6.18
N ILE A 206 0.65 -24.79 -7.09
CA ILE A 206 0.07 -23.62 -7.78
C ILE A 206 -0.57 -22.66 -6.79
N TYR A 207 -1.46 -23.14 -5.93
CA TYR A 207 -2.17 -22.26 -4.98
C TYR A 207 -1.25 -21.73 -3.89
N GLY A 208 -0.25 -22.50 -3.45
CA GLY A 208 0.73 -22.06 -2.48
C GLY A 208 1.69 -21.02 -3.05
N THR A 209 2.13 -21.16 -4.31
CA THR A 209 2.95 -20.14 -4.99
C THR A 209 2.19 -18.84 -5.19
N ILE A 210 0.91 -18.91 -5.59
CA ILE A 210 0.07 -17.71 -5.71
C ILE A 210 -0.09 -17.03 -4.34
N ALA A 211 -0.37 -17.79 -3.28
CA ALA A 211 -0.47 -17.24 -1.94
C ALA A 211 0.87 -16.67 -1.44
N GLY A 212 2.00 -17.30 -1.75
CA GLY A 212 3.33 -16.78 -1.42
C GLY A 212 3.62 -15.46 -2.14
N ALA A 213 3.27 -15.36 -3.43
CA ALA A 213 3.37 -14.11 -4.16
C ALA A 213 2.47 -13.01 -3.58
N ILE A 214 1.21 -13.32 -3.25
CA ILE A 214 0.30 -12.39 -2.56
C ILE A 214 0.90 -11.96 -1.21
N PHE A 215 1.45 -12.90 -0.44
CA PHE A 215 2.06 -12.64 0.86
C PHE A 215 3.22 -11.65 0.75
N MET A 216 4.09 -11.81 -0.26
CA MET A 216 5.20 -10.90 -0.51
C MET A 216 4.78 -9.54 -1.08
N VAL A 217 3.56 -9.41 -1.62
CA VAL A 217 2.98 -8.11 -2.02
C VAL A 217 2.32 -7.43 -0.82
N TYR A 218 1.45 -8.15 -0.09
CA TYR A 218 0.81 -7.69 1.14
C TYR A 218 0.14 -8.86 1.89
N TYR A 219 0.66 -9.24 3.06
CA TYR A 219 0.23 -10.46 3.75
C TYR A 219 -1.12 -10.38 4.47
N LEU A 220 -1.56 -9.20 4.89
CA LEU A 220 -2.68 -9.06 5.84
C LEU A 220 -3.97 -9.71 5.34
N TRP A 221 -4.27 -9.60 4.05
CA TRP A 221 -5.49 -10.17 3.47
C TRP A 221 -5.54 -11.71 3.55
N LEU A 222 -4.38 -12.38 3.53
CA LEU A 222 -4.30 -13.82 3.72
C LEU A 222 -4.63 -14.24 5.15
N ILE A 223 -4.43 -13.37 6.15
CA ILE A 223 -4.85 -13.62 7.52
C ILE A 223 -6.38 -13.68 7.60
N PHE A 224 -7.09 -12.72 6.99
CA PHE A 224 -8.55 -12.76 6.87
C PHE A 224 -9.02 -14.03 6.13
N ALA A 225 -8.36 -14.39 5.03
CA ALA A 225 -8.66 -15.62 4.30
C ALA A 225 -8.45 -16.88 5.17
N ALA A 226 -7.40 -16.92 6.00
CA ALA A 226 -7.14 -18.03 6.92
C ALA A 226 -8.25 -18.18 7.97
N ILE A 227 -8.70 -17.07 8.58
CA ILE A 227 -9.85 -17.07 9.50
C ILE A 227 -11.10 -17.60 8.77
N ALA A 228 -11.35 -17.14 7.54
CA ALA A 228 -12.50 -17.55 6.75
C ALA A 228 -12.45 -19.04 6.38
N PHE A 229 -11.27 -19.57 6.02
CA PHE A 229 -11.07 -20.99 5.77
C PHE A 229 -11.29 -21.82 7.02
N PHE A 230 -10.83 -21.36 8.18
CA PHE A 230 -11.05 -22.04 9.44
C PHE A 230 -12.55 -22.16 9.73
N LEU A 231 -13.30 -21.06 9.63
CA LEU A 231 -14.75 -21.05 9.82
C LEU A 231 -15.46 -22.02 8.86
N LEU A 232 -15.15 -21.98 7.57
CA LEU A 232 -15.74 -22.89 6.59
C LEU A 232 -15.42 -24.36 6.88
N GLY A 233 -14.22 -24.66 7.38
CA GLY A 233 -13.80 -26.01 7.74
C GLY A 233 -14.62 -26.61 8.89
N LEU A 234 -15.13 -25.79 9.81
CA LEU A 234 -15.97 -26.23 10.93
C LEU A 234 -17.32 -26.80 10.47
N PHE A 235 -17.84 -26.35 9.32
CA PHE A 235 -19.11 -26.84 8.76
C PHE A 235 -18.99 -28.16 7.99
N ASN A 236 -17.76 -28.67 7.77
CA ASN A 236 -17.56 -29.97 7.11
C ASN A 236 -17.70 -31.14 8.10
N ASN A 237 -18.15 -32.30 7.61
CA ASN A 237 -18.19 -33.54 8.39
C ASN A 237 -16.77 -33.97 8.85
N LYS A 238 -16.65 -34.78 9.91
CA LYS A 238 -15.36 -35.07 10.57
C LYS A 238 -14.29 -35.59 9.61
N GLN A 239 -14.63 -36.55 8.73
CA GLN A 239 -13.68 -37.14 7.80
C GLN A 239 -13.25 -36.17 6.69
N SER A 240 -14.17 -35.37 6.16
CA SER A 240 -13.86 -34.34 5.14
C SER A 240 -13.13 -33.15 5.75
N ARG A 241 -13.36 -32.84 7.03
CA ARG A 241 -12.68 -31.77 7.77
C ARG A 241 -11.18 -32.01 7.87
N ILE A 242 -10.75 -33.23 8.19
CA ILE A 242 -9.32 -33.58 8.26
C ILE A 242 -8.67 -33.41 6.89
N LYS A 243 -9.30 -33.96 5.83
CA LYS A 243 -8.80 -33.80 4.44
C LYS A 243 -8.71 -32.33 4.04
N TYR A 244 -9.72 -31.54 4.38
CA TYR A 244 -9.79 -30.10 4.11
C TYR A 244 -8.61 -29.35 4.75
N PHE A 245 -8.38 -29.52 6.05
CA PHE A 245 -7.27 -28.84 6.74
C PHE A 245 -5.90 -29.36 6.30
N PHE A 246 -5.77 -30.63 5.97
CA PHE A 246 -4.51 -31.17 5.43
C PHE A 246 -4.15 -30.53 4.08
N ARG A 247 -5.13 -30.34 3.18
CA ARG A 247 -4.92 -29.65 1.88
C ARG A 247 -4.55 -28.17 2.06
N LEU A 248 -5.18 -27.49 3.03
CA LEU A 248 -4.79 -26.12 3.42
C LEU A 248 -3.36 -26.08 3.97
N PHE A 249 -3.00 -27.02 4.84
CA PHE A 249 -1.64 -27.12 5.40
C PHE A 249 -0.59 -27.32 4.31
N GLN A 250 -0.84 -28.21 3.34
CA GLN A 250 0.06 -28.38 2.18
C GLN A 250 0.23 -27.08 1.38
N THR A 251 -0.86 -26.35 1.17
CA THR A 251 -0.83 -25.05 0.48
C THR A 251 0.00 -24.04 1.29
N MET A 252 -0.23 -23.99 2.61
CA MET A 252 0.50 -23.12 3.54
C MET A 252 2.01 -23.39 3.54
N LEU A 253 2.44 -24.66 3.52
CA LEU A 253 3.88 -24.99 3.45
C LEU A 253 4.55 -24.42 2.20
N VAL A 254 3.90 -24.51 1.05
CA VAL A 254 4.40 -23.92 -0.20
C VAL A 254 4.37 -22.39 -0.11
N THR A 255 3.32 -21.79 0.45
CA THR A 255 3.26 -20.34 0.70
C THR A 255 4.46 -19.87 1.51
N LEU A 256 4.75 -20.54 2.63
CA LEU A 256 5.88 -20.20 3.49
C LEU A 256 7.21 -20.35 2.74
N LEU A 257 7.38 -21.42 1.95
CA LEU A 257 8.58 -21.64 1.15
C LEU A 257 8.80 -20.53 0.12
N VAL A 258 7.75 -20.12 -0.59
CA VAL A 258 7.82 -19.08 -1.62
C VAL A 258 8.07 -17.70 -0.99
N SER A 259 7.57 -17.46 0.22
CA SER A 259 7.79 -16.23 0.97
C SER A 259 9.13 -16.18 1.72
N THR A 260 9.96 -17.24 1.65
CA THR A 260 11.25 -17.29 2.36
C THR A 260 12.22 -16.15 2.05
N PRO A 261 12.30 -15.57 0.82
CA PRO A 261 13.21 -14.46 0.56
C PRO A 261 12.96 -13.23 1.44
N PHE A 262 11.72 -13.07 1.93
CA PHE A 262 11.33 -12.03 2.87
C PHE A 262 11.30 -12.53 4.31
N LEU A 263 10.65 -13.68 4.55
CA LEU A 263 10.40 -14.19 5.90
C LEU A 263 11.67 -14.60 6.64
N LEU A 264 12.60 -15.29 5.99
CA LEU A 264 13.76 -15.86 6.66
C LEU A 264 14.71 -14.77 7.20
N PRO A 265 15.09 -13.73 6.41
CA PRO A 265 15.87 -12.62 6.95
C PRO A 265 15.16 -11.91 8.10
N LEU A 266 13.85 -11.67 7.98
CA LEU A 266 13.07 -10.97 8.99
C LEU A 266 13.00 -11.75 10.31
N ILE A 267 12.71 -13.04 10.27
CA ILE A 267 12.70 -13.92 11.44
C ILE A 267 14.08 -13.93 12.10
N ARG A 268 15.15 -14.08 11.31
CA ARG A 268 16.53 -14.03 11.82
C ARG A 268 16.79 -12.71 12.57
N SER A 269 16.37 -11.59 12.00
CA SER A 269 16.48 -10.27 12.61
C SER A 269 15.75 -10.21 13.97
N TYR A 270 14.51 -10.69 14.04
CA TYR A 270 13.75 -10.77 15.30
C TYR A 270 14.43 -11.63 16.36
N THR A 271 14.98 -12.79 15.97
CA THR A 271 15.67 -13.68 16.92
C THR A 271 16.99 -13.11 17.42
N GLN A 272 17.69 -12.33 16.59
CA GLN A 272 19.01 -11.80 16.92
C GLN A 272 18.93 -10.52 17.75
N PHE A 273 17.99 -9.63 17.41
CA PHE A 273 17.95 -8.28 17.98
C PHE A 273 16.75 -8.03 18.90
N GLY A 274 15.76 -8.93 18.95
CA GLY A 274 14.49 -8.70 19.64
C GLY A 274 13.50 -7.90 18.79
N MET A 275 12.35 -7.51 19.36
CA MET A 275 11.27 -6.88 18.61
C MET A 275 10.49 -5.88 19.47
N GLU A 276 10.23 -4.70 18.91
CA GLU A 276 9.34 -3.66 19.45
C GLU A 276 8.43 -3.16 18.31
N SER A 277 7.22 -3.70 18.20
CA SER A 277 6.29 -3.34 17.12
C SER A 277 5.31 -2.25 17.57
N TRP A 278 5.36 -1.08 16.92
CA TRP A 278 4.42 0.02 17.12
C TRP A 278 3.32 0.10 16.06
N GLN A 279 3.46 -0.66 14.96
CA GLN A 279 2.44 -0.71 13.92
C GLN A 279 1.06 -1.09 14.46
N THR A 280 1.01 -2.04 15.40
CA THR A 280 -0.23 -2.47 16.04
C THR A 280 -0.65 -1.56 17.18
N ALA A 281 0.27 -0.75 17.72
CA ALA A 281 0.04 0.13 18.87
C ALA A 281 -0.68 1.45 18.52
N PHE A 282 -0.68 1.85 17.24
CA PHE A 282 -1.36 3.06 16.79
C PHE A 282 -2.88 2.94 16.94
N PHE A 283 -3.47 3.88 17.70
CA PHE A 283 -4.92 3.91 17.93
C PHE A 283 -5.42 5.34 18.14
N THR A 284 -6.55 5.62 17.49
CA THR A 284 -7.41 6.78 17.77
C THR A 284 -8.83 6.29 18.02
N PRO A 285 -9.67 7.02 18.77
CA PRO A 285 -11.07 6.66 18.98
C PRO A 285 -11.85 6.43 17.68
N LYS A 286 -11.46 7.08 16.58
CA LYS A 286 -12.04 6.85 15.25
C LYS A 286 -11.86 5.41 14.76
N GLY A 287 -10.86 4.67 15.26
CA GLY A 287 -10.69 3.25 14.99
C GLY A 287 -11.79 2.36 15.60
N LEU A 288 -12.54 2.88 16.58
CA LEU A 288 -13.75 2.23 17.12
C LEU A 288 -14.97 2.47 16.25
N ASP A 289 -14.94 3.46 15.35
CA ASP A 289 -16.06 3.74 14.48
C ASP A 289 -16.30 2.52 13.59
N LEU A 290 -17.51 1.97 13.67
CA LEU A 290 -17.90 0.85 12.83
C LEU A 290 -18.07 1.37 11.40
N TRP A 291 -17.00 1.30 10.61
CA TRP A 291 -17.01 1.79 9.23
C TRP A 291 -17.74 0.81 8.31
N LEU A 292 -19.03 1.10 8.11
CA LEU A 292 -19.90 0.35 7.21
C LEU A 292 -20.23 1.21 5.99
N PRO A 293 -19.37 1.22 4.96
CA PRO A 293 -19.56 2.10 3.81
C PRO A 293 -20.89 1.86 3.08
N MET A 294 -21.49 0.68 3.21
CA MET A 294 -22.83 0.39 2.67
C MET A 294 -23.99 1.12 3.35
N PHE A 295 -23.80 1.67 4.55
CA PHE A 295 -24.86 2.39 5.28
C PHE A 295 -24.63 3.91 5.34
N GLN A 296 -23.48 4.39 4.85
CA GLN A 296 -23.19 5.80 4.71
C GLN A 296 -23.79 6.32 3.38
N LEU A 297 -25.11 6.49 3.28
CA LEU A 297 -25.82 6.80 2.02
C LEU A 297 -25.59 8.25 1.50
N ASN A 298 -24.34 8.71 1.50
CA ASN A 298 -23.93 10.04 1.05
C ASN A 298 -23.41 10.07 -0.39
N SER A 299 -23.09 8.91 -0.98
CA SER A 299 -22.70 8.81 -2.38
C SER A 299 -23.31 7.58 -3.08
N ILE A 300 -23.32 7.61 -4.40
CA ILE A 300 -23.76 6.49 -5.24
C ILE A 300 -22.88 5.24 -5.05
N ASN A 301 -21.60 5.41 -4.67
CA ASN A 301 -20.71 4.29 -4.37
C ASN A 301 -21.22 3.50 -3.14
N ASN A 302 -21.82 4.19 -2.17
CA ASN A 302 -22.42 3.54 -1.00
C ASN A 302 -23.65 2.70 -1.37
N LEU A 303 -24.42 3.11 -2.38
CA LEU A 303 -25.53 2.30 -2.92
C LEU A 303 -25.02 1.03 -3.60
N ILE A 304 -23.86 1.08 -4.28
CA ILE A 304 -23.23 -0.12 -4.85
C ILE A 304 -22.77 -1.07 -3.74
N TYR A 305 -22.19 -0.54 -2.67
CA TYR A 305 -21.83 -1.35 -1.50
C TYR A 305 -23.05 -1.97 -0.82
N LEU A 306 -24.15 -1.22 -0.68
CA LEU A 306 -25.41 -1.72 -0.15
C LEU A 306 -26.01 -2.80 -1.04
N PHE A 307 -25.99 -2.61 -2.36
CA PHE A 307 -26.41 -3.62 -3.31
C PHE A 307 -25.53 -4.88 -3.19
N GLY A 308 -24.21 -4.72 -3.09
CA GLY A 308 -23.28 -5.83 -2.84
C GLY A 308 -23.61 -6.61 -1.57
N LEU A 309 -23.93 -5.91 -0.47
CA LEU A 309 -24.37 -6.55 0.77
C LEU A 309 -25.69 -7.31 0.58
N GLY A 310 -26.66 -6.70 -0.09
CA GLY A 310 -27.94 -7.34 -0.45
C GLY A 310 -27.73 -8.63 -1.24
N VAL A 311 -26.79 -8.63 -2.19
CA VAL A 311 -26.41 -9.80 -2.98
C VAL A 311 -25.80 -10.91 -2.11
N LEU A 312 -24.91 -10.57 -1.19
CA LEU A 312 -24.33 -11.54 -0.25
C LEU A 312 -25.41 -12.24 0.58
N ILE A 313 -26.42 -11.49 1.03
CA ILE A 313 -27.53 -12.01 1.85
C ILE A 313 -28.50 -12.84 1.00
N PHE A 314 -28.97 -12.29 -0.12
CA PHE A 314 -29.98 -12.93 -0.96
C PHE A 314 -29.46 -14.22 -1.62
N PHE A 315 -28.24 -14.16 -2.17
CA PHE A 315 -27.61 -15.31 -2.81
C PHE A 315 -26.73 -16.11 -1.85
N ARG A 316 -26.87 -16.00 -0.52
CA ARG A 316 -26.00 -16.67 0.48
C ARG A 316 -25.82 -18.18 0.32
N LYS A 317 -26.71 -18.85 -0.42
CA LYS A 317 -26.64 -20.29 -0.72
C LYS A 317 -25.75 -20.60 -1.94
N HIS A 318 -25.52 -19.64 -2.82
CA HIS A 318 -24.61 -19.82 -3.95
C HIS A 318 -23.17 -19.87 -3.44
N THR A 319 -22.34 -20.69 -4.09
CA THR A 319 -20.95 -20.95 -3.70
C THR A 319 -20.19 -19.63 -3.53
N ILE A 320 -20.06 -18.84 -4.59
CA ILE A 320 -19.24 -17.60 -4.60
C ILE A 320 -19.64 -16.61 -3.49
N THR A 321 -20.92 -16.31 -3.39
CA THR A 321 -21.46 -15.37 -2.39
C THR A 321 -21.38 -15.92 -0.98
N LYS A 322 -21.51 -17.25 -0.78
CA LYS A 322 -21.21 -17.89 0.51
C LYS A 322 -19.75 -17.62 0.89
N GLN A 323 -18.79 -17.86 0.00
CA GLN A 323 -17.36 -17.58 0.29
C GLN A 323 -17.13 -16.10 0.58
N LEU A 324 -17.64 -15.21 -0.26
CA LEU A 324 -17.52 -13.76 -0.04
C LEU A 324 -18.12 -13.34 1.30
N LEU A 325 -19.27 -13.90 1.69
CA LEU A 325 -19.91 -13.62 2.98
C LEU A 325 -19.06 -14.09 4.15
N PHE A 326 -18.48 -15.29 4.10
CA PHE A 326 -17.57 -15.77 5.14
C PHE A 326 -16.33 -14.89 5.27
N LEU A 327 -15.74 -14.48 4.14
CA LEU A 327 -14.60 -13.57 4.13
C LEU A 327 -15.00 -12.17 4.65
N PHE A 328 -16.19 -11.68 4.32
CA PHE A 328 -16.70 -10.42 4.85
C PHE A 328 -16.92 -10.46 6.37
N ILE A 329 -17.46 -11.55 6.90
CA ILE A 329 -17.63 -11.77 8.35
C ILE A 329 -16.29 -11.69 9.08
N THR A 330 -15.16 -12.08 8.46
CA THR A 330 -13.86 -11.99 9.11
C THR A 330 -13.41 -10.56 9.42
N ALA A 331 -13.89 -9.55 8.68
CA ALA A 331 -13.66 -8.14 9.02
C ALA A 331 -14.28 -7.78 10.38
N PHE A 332 -15.49 -8.28 10.65
CA PHE A 332 -16.15 -8.09 11.95
C PHE A 332 -15.49 -8.88 13.06
N ILE A 333 -15.02 -10.10 12.79
CA ILE A 333 -14.27 -10.90 13.77
C ILE A 333 -12.97 -10.20 14.14
N TRP A 334 -12.24 -9.67 13.16
CA TRP A 334 -11.02 -8.90 13.39
C TRP A 334 -11.29 -7.65 14.23
N TRP A 335 -12.30 -6.87 13.86
CA TRP A 335 -12.70 -5.67 14.59
C TRP A 335 -13.13 -6.00 16.02
N GLY A 336 -13.97 -7.02 16.22
CA GLY A 336 -14.39 -7.47 17.54
C GLY A 336 -13.23 -8.01 18.38
N GLY A 337 -12.30 -8.75 17.78
CA GLY A 337 -11.06 -9.18 18.44
C GLY A 337 -10.20 -7.99 18.87
N GLY A 338 -10.16 -6.95 18.04
CA GLY A 338 -9.59 -5.65 18.35
C GLY A 338 -10.23 -4.97 19.56
N MET A 339 -11.57 -4.90 19.60
CA MET A 339 -12.31 -4.36 20.75
C MET A 339 -12.03 -5.14 22.04
N ILE A 340 -11.98 -6.48 21.96
CA ILE A 340 -11.62 -7.36 23.09
C ILE A 340 -10.18 -7.07 23.54
N SER A 341 -9.26 -6.92 22.59
CA SER A 341 -7.86 -6.57 22.86
C SER A 341 -7.73 -5.24 23.61
N LEU A 342 -8.46 -4.23 23.19
CA LEU A 342 -8.53 -2.93 23.85
C LEU A 342 -9.19 -3.01 25.24
N LEU A 343 -10.32 -3.72 25.36
CA LEU A 343 -11.09 -3.80 26.60
C LEU A 343 -10.33 -4.51 27.72
N PHE A 344 -9.70 -5.65 27.41
CA PHE A 344 -9.07 -6.51 28.44
C PHE A 344 -7.56 -6.33 28.54
N PHE A 345 -6.88 -6.00 27.44
CA PHE A 345 -5.41 -5.92 27.39
C PHE A 345 -4.89 -4.51 27.12
N LYS A 346 -5.78 -3.52 26.92
CA LYS A 346 -5.42 -2.12 26.61
C LYS A 346 -4.45 -1.99 25.43
N THR A 347 -4.50 -2.95 24.52
CA THR A 347 -3.55 -3.08 23.42
C THR A 347 -4.33 -3.04 22.12
N PRO A 348 -4.12 -2.02 21.27
CA PRO A 348 -4.77 -1.99 19.97
C PRO A 348 -4.15 -3.02 19.01
N PHE A 349 -4.89 -3.32 17.94
CA PHE A 349 -4.46 -4.29 16.94
C PHE A 349 -4.95 -3.93 15.52
N GLN A 350 -5.02 -2.63 15.21
CA GLN A 350 -5.47 -2.11 13.91
C GLN A 350 -6.87 -2.58 13.52
N GLU A 351 -7.85 -2.30 14.38
CA GLU A 351 -9.18 -2.90 14.38
C GLU A 351 -9.97 -2.60 13.11
N PHE A 352 -9.71 -1.44 12.49
CA PHE A 352 -10.41 -0.93 11.31
C PHE A 352 -9.87 -1.48 9.98
N ARG A 353 -8.72 -2.17 9.95
CA ARG A 353 -8.02 -2.52 8.69
C ARG A 353 -8.84 -3.37 7.74
N GLY A 354 -9.62 -4.31 8.27
CA GLY A 354 -10.50 -5.17 7.48
C GLY A 354 -11.60 -4.40 6.73
N PHE A 355 -11.94 -3.20 7.20
CA PHE A 355 -12.96 -2.37 6.60
C PHE A 355 -12.42 -1.46 5.51
N TYR A 356 -11.18 -0.96 5.56
CA TYR A 356 -10.70 0.07 4.62
C TYR A 356 -10.54 -0.40 3.16
N VAL A 357 -10.02 -1.60 2.92
CA VAL A 357 -9.74 -2.12 1.55
C VAL A 357 -10.51 -3.41 1.26
N LEU A 358 -10.36 -4.40 2.14
CA LEU A 358 -10.88 -5.74 1.91
C LEU A 358 -12.41 -5.76 1.81
N SER A 359 -13.12 -5.15 2.78
CA SER A 359 -14.58 -5.13 2.79
C SER A 359 -15.20 -4.41 1.58
N PRO A 360 -14.77 -3.19 1.19
CA PRO A 360 -15.17 -2.54 -0.05
C PRO A 360 -14.91 -3.41 -1.29
N THR A 361 -13.74 -4.06 -1.36
CA THR A 361 -13.41 -4.97 -2.47
C THR A 361 -14.37 -6.16 -2.54
N LEU A 362 -14.71 -6.76 -1.39
CA LEU A 362 -15.68 -7.86 -1.31
C LEU A 362 -17.08 -7.43 -1.75
N LEU A 363 -17.54 -6.27 -1.28
CA LEU A 363 -18.85 -5.72 -1.64
C LEU A 363 -18.89 -5.31 -3.12
N ALA A 364 -17.80 -4.79 -3.69
CA ALA A 364 -17.67 -4.52 -5.12
C ALA A 364 -17.80 -5.79 -5.97
N ILE A 365 -17.09 -6.86 -5.58
CA ILE A 365 -17.17 -8.16 -6.26
C ILE A 365 -18.58 -8.76 -6.09
N ALA A 366 -19.20 -8.65 -4.92
CA ALA A 366 -20.57 -9.08 -4.71
C ALA A 366 -21.55 -8.29 -5.57
N ALA A 367 -21.40 -6.98 -5.69
CA ALA A 367 -22.21 -6.15 -6.59
C ALA A 367 -22.06 -6.59 -8.06
N ALA A 368 -20.82 -6.84 -8.52
CA ALA A 368 -20.57 -7.38 -9.85
C ALA A 368 -21.27 -8.74 -10.07
N TYR A 369 -21.28 -9.62 -9.07
CA TYR A 369 -22.02 -10.88 -9.11
C TYR A 369 -23.54 -10.66 -9.18
N GLY A 370 -24.08 -9.72 -8.42
CA GLY A 370 -25.50 -9.38 -8.46
C GLY A 370 -25.94 -8.85 -9.82
N ILE A 371 -25.16 -7.94 -10.41
CA ILE A 371 -25.41 -7.39 -11.74
C ILE A 371 -25.40 -8.52 -12.79
N ASP A 372 -24.44 -9.44 -12.71
CA ASP A 372 -24.39 -10.64 -13.56
C ASP A 372 -25.66 -11.49 -13.45
N ARG A 373 -26.16 -11.73 -12.22
CA ARG A 373 -27.37 -12.52 -12.00
C ARG A 373 -28.63 -11.83 -12.53
N ILE A 374 -28.75 -10.52 -12.31
CA ILE A 374 -29.85 -9.70 -12.84
C ILE A 374 -29.82 -9.72 -14.37
N TRP A 375 -28.64 -9.54 -14.96
CA TRP A 375 -28.44 -9.56 -16.42
C TRP A 375 -28.96 -10.86 -17.05
N HIS A 376 -28.69 -11.99 -16.41
CA HIS A 376 -29.18 -13.30 -16.86
C HIS A 376 -30.65 -13.54 -16.56
N HIS A 377 -31.13 -13.17 -15.37
CA HIS A 377 -32.52 -13.38 -14.98
C HIS A 377 -33.50 -12.66 -15.91
N PHE A 378 -33.21 -11.41 -16.26
CA PHE A 378 -34.01 -10.62 -17.20
C PHE A 378 -33.69 -10.87 -18.67
N LYS A 379 -32.81 -11.85 -18.97
CA LYS A 379 -32.38 -12.19 -20.33
C LYS A 379 -31.97 -10.94 -21.13
N VAL A 380 -31.24 -10.03 -20.50
CA VAL A 380 -30.86 -8.74 -21.07
C VAL A 380 -30.12 -8.93 -22.40
N SER A 381 -29.35 -10.01 -22.53
CA SER A 381 -28.65 -10.38 -23.77
C SER A 381 -29.55 -10.60 -24.99
N ASP A 382 -30.82 -10.95 -24.78
CA ASP A 382 -31.73 -11.34 -25.84
C ASP A 382 -32.32 -10.11 -26.56
N ASN A 383 -32.47 -8.99 -25.82
CA ASN A 383 -32.88 -7.71 -26.37
C ASN A 383 -31.67 -6.80 -26.59
N LYS A 384 -31.29 -6.62 -27.86
CA LYS A 384 -30.11 -5.84 -28.25
C LYS A 384 -30.19 -4.37 -27.79
N ASP A 385 -31.37 -3.75 -27.84
CA ASP A 385 -31.55 -2.34 -27.53
C ASP A 385 -31.49 -2.09 -26.03
N ILE A 386 -32.11 -2.96 -25.23
CA ILE A 386 -32.01 -2.93 -23.77
C ILE A 386 -30.56 -3.20 -23.33
N SER A 387 -29.93 -4.25 -23.86
CA SER A 387 -28.53 -4.55 -23.57
C SER A 387 -27.61 -3.38 -23.90
N PHE A 388 -27.79 -2.75 -25.06
CA PHE A 388 -26.99 -1.61 -25.47
C PHE A 388 -27.21 -0.41 -24.55
N THR A 389 -28.47 -0.07 -24.26
CA THR A 389 -28.84 1.06 -23.40
C THR A 389 -28.26 0.91 -21.99
N ILE A 390 -28.46 -0.26 -21.35
CA ILE A 390 -27.90 -0.52 -20.01
C ILE A 390 -26.37 -0.46 -20.03
N THR A 391 -25.72 -1.01 -21.07
CA THR A 391 -24.26 -0.95 -21.19
C THR A 391 -23.77 0.48 -21.31
N VAL A 392 -24.43 1.32 -22.11
CA VAL A 392 -24.08 2.74 -22.27
C VAL A 392 -24.26 3.51 -20.96
N ILE A 393 -25.36 3.28 -20.24
CA ILE A 393 -25.57 3.88 -18.90
C ILE A 393 -24.45 3.45 -17.95
N GLY A 394 -24.08 2.16 -17.96
CA GLY A 394 -22.97 1.65 -17.17
C GLY A 394 -21.62 2.28 -17.52
N ILE A 395 -21.36 2.52 -18.82
CA ILE A 395 -20.15 3.23 -19.29
C ILE A 395 -20.13 4.67 -18.81
N LEU A 396 -21.24 5.40 -18.95
CA LEU A 396 -21.35 6.80 -18.49
C LEU A 396 -21.12 6.90 -16.99
N PHE A 397 -21.74 6.00 -16.23
CA PHE A 397 -21.54 5.90 -14.79
C PHE A 397 -20.08 5.61 -14.44
N PHE A 398 -19.48 4.56 -15.01
CA PHE A 398 -18.07 4.23 -14.81
C PHE A 398 -17.15 5.41 -15.16
N ALA A 399 -17.36 6.05 -16.31
CA ALA A 399 -16.57 7.19 -16.76
C ALA A 399 -16.63 8.35 -15.76
N SER A 400 -17.81 8.65 -15.21
CA SER A 400 -18.00 9.69 -14.19
C SER A 400 -17.20 9.43 -12.91
N GLN A 401 -17.07 8.17 -12.50
CA GLN A 401 -16.39 7.76 -11.26
C GLN A 401 -14.90 7.42 -11.47
N SER A 402 -14.41 7.52 -12.71
CA SER A 402 -13.03 7.19 -13.07
C SER A 402 -12.09 8.37 -12.81
N MET A 403 -10.77 8.11 -12.89
CA MET A 403 -9.72 9.14 -12.75
C MET A 403 -9.91 10.32 -13.71
N PHE A 404 -10.44 10.08 -14.91
CA PHE A 404 -10.73 11.12 -15.91
C PHE A 404 -12.14 11.72 -15.81
N GLY A 405 -12.92 11.29 -14.83
CA GLY A 405 -14.28 11.76 -14.58
C GLY A 405 -14.32 12.95 -13.64
N VAL A 406 -15.20 12.85 -12.63
CA VAL A 406 -15.45 13.88 -11.61
C VAL A 406 -14.28 14.01 -10.63
N PHE A 407 -13.45 12.98 -10.47
CA PHE A 407 -12.31 13.02 -9.54
C PHE A 407 -11.37 14.22 -9.80
N VAL A 408 -11.02 14.49 -11.05
CA VAL A 408 -10.16 15.64 -11.41
C VAL A 408 -10.87 16.98 -11.33
N ASP A 409 -12.19 16.99 -11.16
CA ASP A 409 -12.95 18.22 -10.95
C ASP A 409 -12.94 18.69 -9.50
N ASP A 410 -12.62 17.79 -8.55
CA ASP A 410 -12.56 18.09 -7.13
C ASP A 410 -11.59 19.26 -6.86
N PRO A 411 -12.05 20.35 -6.21
CA PRO A 411 -11.20 21.47 -5.84
C PRO A 411 -9.96 21.07 -5.03
N ILE A 412 -10.06 20.06 -4.17
CA ILE A 412 -8.95 19.55 -3.36
C ILE A 412 -7.90 18.92 -4.26
N VAL A 413 -8.30 18.07 -5.21
CA VAL A 413 -7.38 17.46 -6.17
C VAL A 413 -6.69 18.54 -7.03
N LYS A 414 -7.43 19.57 -7.43
CA LYS A 414 -6.87 20.71 -8.18
C LYS A 414 -5.84 21.48 -7.39
N MET A 415 -6.16 21.83 -6.15
CA MET A 415 -5.26 22.53 -5.24
C MET A 415 -4.00 21.69 -4.97
N ARG A 416 -4.17 20.40 -4.68
CA ARG A 416 -3.07 19.48 -4.37
C ARG A 416 -2.12 19.26 -5.54
N ARG A 417 -2.64 19.21 -6.77
CA ARG A 417 -1.78 19.19 -7.97
C ARG A 417 -0.89 20.43 -8.01
N VAL A 418 -1.46 21.62 -7.82
CA VAL A 418 -0.70 22.89 -7.85
C VAL A 418 0.35 22.93 -6.74
N GLU A 419 -0.01 22.53 -5.52
CA GLU A 419 0.92 22.44 -4.39
C GLU A 419 2.07 21.47 -4.67
N SER A 420 1.75 20.29 -5.23
CA SER A 420 2.71 19.20 -5.50
C SER A 420 3.69 19.46 -6.64
N ARG A 421 3.52 20.56 -7.39
CA ARG A 421 4.54 21.04 -8.34
C ARG A 421 5.77 21.56 -7.64
N TYR A 422 5.61 22.04 -6.43
CA TYR A 422 6.68 22.61 -5.65
C TYR A 422 7.00 21.67 -4.50
N VAL A 423 8.25 21.27 -4.43
CA VAL A 423 8.84 20.74 -3.20
C VAL A 423 9.67 21.86 -2.62
N ASN A 424 9.79 21.92 -1.29
CA ASN A 424 10.65 22.87 -0.62
C ASN A 424 12.06 22.81 -1.25
N GLU A 425 12.48 23.91 -1.91
CA GLU A 425 13.74 23.98 -2.67
C GLU A 425 14.94 23.63 -1.78
N SER A 426 14.88 23.97 -0.50
CA SER A 426 15.92 23.67 0.48
C SER A 426 16.11 22.17 0.67
N ILE A 427 15.04 21.38 0.57
CA ILE A 427 15.11 19.90 0.64
C ILE A 427 15.74 19.34 -0.64
N VAL A 428 15.41 19.92 -1.80
CA VAL A 428 16.00 19.52 -3.10
C VAL A 428 17.50 19.82 -3.12
N HIS A 429 17.89 21.03 -2.73
CA HIS A 429 19.31 21.42 -2.64
C HIS A 429 20.08 20.55 -1.65
N LEU A 430 19.48 20.23 -0.50
CA LEU A 430 20.07 19.32 0.48
C LEU A 430 20.22 17.91 -0.09
N ALA A 431 19.20 17.38 -0.78
CA ALA A 431 19.30 16.08 -1.44
C ALA A 431 20.39 16.06 -2.51
N ASP A 432 20.50 17.11 -3.32
CA ASP A 432 21.50 17.22 -4.38
C ASP A 432 22.91 17.43 -3.83
N PHE A 433 23.05 18.12 -2.70
CA PHE A 433 24.31 18.15 -1.95
C PHE A 433 24.72 16.74 -1.50
N LEU A 434 23.81 15.99 -0.86
CA LEU A 434 24.12 14.65 -0.36
C LEU A 434 24.43 13.66 -1.49
N LYS A 435 23.77 13.76 -2.65
CA LYS A 435 24.05 12.91 -3.82
C LYS A 435 25.46 13.07 -4.39
N LYS A 436 26.16 14.18 -4.10
CA LYS A 436 27.55 14.38 -4.51
C LYS A 436 28.53 13.50 -3.75
N ASP A 437 28.15 13.01 -2.56
CA ASP A 437 28.90 12.07 -1.76
C ASP A 437 28.42 10.63 -2.06
N PRO A 438 29.19 9.80 -2.78
CA PRO A 438 28.79 8.43 -3.10
C PRO A 438 28.54 7.54 -1.88
N LYS A 439 29.06 7.93 -0.71
CA LYS A 439 28.88 7.21 0.56
C LYS A 439 27.75 7.78 1.41
N ALA A 440 27.01 8.79 0.94
CA ALA A 440 25.94 9.42 1.73
C ALA A 440 24.89 8.41 2.22
N SER A 441 24.53 7.43 1.38
CA SER A 441 23.54 6.41 1.74
C SER A 441 24.06 5.32 2.67
N SER A 442 25.39 5.15 2.81
CA SER A 442 25.96 4.20 3.77
C SER A 442 26.23 4.82 5.13
N LYS A 443 26.40 6.15 5.20
CA LYS A 443 26.68 6.87 6.45
C LYS A 443 25.50 6.77 7.42
N LEU A 444 25.77 6.29 8.64
CA LEU A 444 24.75 6.32 9.70
C LEU A 444 24.45 7.78 10.07
N THR A 445 23.20 8.16 9.89
CA THR A 445 22.76 9.54 9.89
C THR A 445 21.64 9.78 10.92
N LEU A 446 21.78 10.82 11.73
CA LEU A 446 20.70 11.36 12.57
C LEU A 446 20.09 12.58 11.86
N GLN A 447 18.78 12.56 11.59
CA GLN A 447 18.14 13.58 10.75
C GLN A 447 16.68 13.86 11.09
N THR A 448 16.20 15.02 10.64
CA THR A 448 14.87 15.58 10.97
C THR A 448 14.01 15.97 9.77
N VAL A 449 14.43 15.61 8.55
CA VAL A 449 13.83 16.03 7.28
C VAL A 449 13.21 14.82 6.55
N PRO A 450 12.03 14.34 6.96
CA PRO A 450 11.41 13.14 6.39
C PRO A 450 11.36 13.09 4.87
N GLN A 451 11.03 14.21 4.22
CA GLN A 451 10.80 14.28 2.77
C GLN A 451 12.08 14.02 1.96
N ILE A 452 13.27 14.19 2.54
CA ILE A 452 14.53 13.95 1.83
C ILE A 452 14.66 12.48 1.37
N LEU A 453 14.01 11.56 2.07
CA LEU A 453 14.04 10.12 1.81
C LEU A 453 13.39 9.74 0.49
N ALA A 454 12.51 10.59 -0.03
CA ALA A 454 11.93 10.43 -1.36
C ALA A 454 12.97 10.68 -2.48
N PHE A 455 14.08 11.37 -2.19
CA PHE A 455 15.08 11.82 -3.16
C PHE A 455 16.45 11.16 -3.02
N ILE A 456 16.84 10.77 -1.80
CA ILE A 456 18.08 10.03 -1.51
C ILE A 456 17.84 9.05 -0.35
N PRO A 457 18.25 7.77 -0.43
CA PRO A 457 18.14 6.86 0.71
C PRO A 457 19.20 7.19 1.75
N LEU A 458 18.85 7.13 3.02
CA LEU A 458 19.72 7.43 4.15
C LEU A 458 19.67 6.29 5.17
N HIS A 459 20.82 5.94 5.72
CA HIS A 459 20.91 4.97 6.81
C HIS A 459 20.65 5.68 8.14
N HIS A 460 19.60 5.33 8.87
CA HIS A 460 19.19 6.10 10.04
C HIS A 460 19.67 5.56 11.39
N VAL A 461 20.05 6.47 12.28
CA VAL A 461 20.10 6.17 13.73
C VAL A 461 18.71 5.89 14.27
N ILE A 462 17.72 6.65 13.82
CA ILE A 462 16.32 6.49 14.20
C ILE A 462 15.44 7.04 13.08
N TYR A 463 14.40 6.30 12.73
CA TYR A 463 13.39 6.77 11.78
C TYR A 463 12.45 7.76 12.46
N PHE A 464 12.05 8.82 11.75
CA PHE A 464 11.26 9.92 12.35
C PHE A 464 9.87 9.47 12.84
N ASN A 465 9.32 8.39 12.29
CA ASN A 465 7.96 7.93 12.58
C ASN A 465 7.99 6.58 13.30
N GLN A 466 7.55 6.57 14.56
CA GLN A 466 7.53 5.38 15.41
C GLN A 466 6.64 4.26 14.83
N HIS A 467 5.46 4.59 14.31
CA HIS A 467 4.53 3.62 13.74
C HIS A 467 5.12 2.85 12.55
N ASN A 468 5.90 3.55 11.72
CA ASN A 468 6.53 2.99 10.53
C ASN A 468 7.98 2.51 10.81
N ASN A 469 8.36 2.34 12.07
CA ASN A 469 9.71 1.92 12.43
C ASN A 469 9.91 0.40 12.27
N HIS A 470 11.10 -0.02 11.82
CA HIS A 470 11.45 -1.45 11.80
C HIS A 470 11.40 -2.03 13.22
N PRO A 471 10.68 -3.14 13.50
CA PRO A 471 10.51 -3.60 14.88
C PRO A 471 11.80 -3.99 15.61
N THR A 472 12.80 -4.53 14.91
CA THR A 472 14.12 -4.85 15.51
C THR A 472 15.02 -3.64 15.72
N ALA A 473 14.64 -2.46 15.22
CA ALA A 473 15.40 -1.25 15.52
C ALA A 473 15.17 -0.80 16.97
N ILE A 474 14.11 -1.26 17.64
CA ILE A 474 13.79 -0.93 19.05
C ILE A 474 13.73 0.58 19.24
N PHE A 475 12.67 1.19 18.70
CA PHE A 475 12.50 2.65 18.64
C PHE A 475 12.76 3.31 19.99
N SER A 476 12.21 2.78 21.07
CA SER A 476 12.36 3.34 22.43
C SER A 476 13.82 3.53 22.84
N LYS A 477 14.68 2.52 22.58
CA LYS A 477 16.11 2.58 22.92
C LYS A 477 16.87 3.57 22.04
N ARG A 478 16.54 3.65 20.75
CA ARG A 478 17.16 4.61 19.82
C ARG A 478 16.74 6.05 20.18
N TYR A 479 15.48 6.24 20.55
CA TYR A 479 14.94 7.53 20.95
C TYR A 479 15.62 8.02 22.26
N ALA A 480 15.72 7.16 23.27
CA ALA A 480 16.43 7.48 24.53
C ALA A 480 17.92 7.79 24.30
N TYR A 481 18.58 7.09 23.38
CA TYR A 481 19.96 7.40 22.99
C TYR A 481 20.05 8.81 22.36
N VAL A 482 19.16 9.14 21.43
CA VAL A 482 19.14 10.48 20.82
C VAL A 482 18.84 11.57 21.85
N GLU A 483 17.93 11.34 22.79
CA GLU A 483 17.71 12.25 23.92
C GLU A 483 19.00 12.41 24.74
N SER A 484 19.75 11.34 24.99
CA SER A 484 21.01 11.42 25.74
C SER A 484 22.08 12.26 25.05
N LEU A 485 22.08 12.34 23.71
CA LEU A 485 22.98 13.23 22.95
C LEU A 485 22.64 14.70 23.21
N ALA A 486 21.34 15.02 23.24
CA ALA A 486 20.85 16.37 23.49
C ALA A 486 21.15 16.88 24.91
N HIS A 487 21.30 15.97 25.88
CA HIS A 487 21.62 16.31 27.27
C HIS A 487 23.13 16.40 27.57
N SER A 488 24.00 16.21 26.56
CA SER A 488 25.44 16.39 26.74
C SER A 488 25.75 17.81 27.18
N GLN A 489 26.62 17.96 28.19
CA GLN A 489 27.00 19.25 28.75
C GLN A 489 28.23 19.85 28.04
N THR A 490 29.00 19.02 27.35
CA THR A 490 30.23 19.45 26.66
C THR A 490 30.35 18.80 25.29
N THR A 491 31.11 19.44 24.40
CA THR A 491 31.41 18.93 23.05
C THR A 491 32.14 17.58 23.09
N GLU A 492 33.07 17.39 24.03
CA GLU A 492 33.77 16.11 24.19
C GLU A 492 32.83 15.00 24.68
N GLU A 493 31.91 15.30 25.62
CA GLU A 493 30.89 14.33 26.03
C GLU A 493 29.99 13.92 24.86
N LEU A 494 29.54 14.88 24.04
CA LEU A 494 28.77 14.59 22.83
C LEU A 494 29.58 13.70 21.89
N TYR A 495 30.82 14.08 21.57
CA TYR A 495 31.69 13.32 20.69
C TYR A 495 31.88 11.88 21.17
N GLN A 496 32.14 11.66 22.46
CA GLN A 496 32.28 10.32 23.03
C GLN A 496 31.01 9.48 22.88
N LYS A 497 29.82 10.05 23.07
CA LYS A 497 28.56 9.31 22.84
C LYS A 497 28.32 8.99 21.37
N VAL A 498 28.79 9.85 20.46
CA VAL A 498 28.65 9.70 19.01
C VAL A 498 29.55 8.57 18.48
N ILE A 499 30.83 8.58 18.84
CA ILE A 499 31.77 7.54 18.39
C ILE A 499 31.51 6.17 19.05
N ASN A 500 30.96 6.16 20.27
CA ASN A 500 30.58 4.94 20.99
C ASN A 500 29.09 4.60 20.85
N SER A 501 28.45 5.04 19.76
CA SER A 501 27.05 4.75 19.50
C SER A 501 26.78 3.23 19.50
N PRO A 502 25.76 2.74 20.22
CA PRO A 502 25.44 1.31 20.25
C PRO A 502 24.84 0.79 18.94
N TYR A 503 24.60 1.66 17.96
CA TYR A 503 23.92 1.34 16.70
C TYR A 503 24.86 1.37 15.48
N GLY A 504 26.16 1.46 15.71
CA GLY A 504 27.18 1.69 14.68
C GLY A 504 27.71 3.12 14.72
N GLU A 505 28.80 3.37 13.99
CA GLU A 505 29.48 4.67 13.98
C GLU A 505 28.54 5.76 13.44
N LEU A 506 28.16 6.72 14.28
CA LEU A 506 27.32 7.85 13.85
C LEU A 506 28.21 8.87 13.14
N GLU A 507 28.08 8.94 11.82
CA GLU A 507 28.98 9.70 10.94
C GLU A 507 28.42 11.06 10.52
N ARG A 508 27.09 11.24 10.55
CA ARG A 508 26.45 12.44 10.01
C ARG A 508 25.23 12.89 10.80
N PHE A 509 25.08 14.21 10.89
CA PHE A 509 23.87 14.88 11.34
C PHE A 509 23.29 15.74 10.23
N ILE A 510 21.97 15.73 10.11
CA ILE A 510 21.22 16.62 9.23
C ILE A 510 20.14 17.31 10.06
N PHE A 511 20.38 18.57 10.39
CA PHE A 511 19.52 19.35 11.26
C PHE A 511 18.75 20.41 10.50
N SER A 512 17.61 20.78 11.07
CA SER A 512 17.04 22.12 10.94
C SER A 512 17.29 22.88 12.25
N GLY A 513 17.51 24.18 12.23
CA GLY A 513 17.80 24.94 13.44
C GLY A 513 17.52 26.43 13.34
N ASP A 514 17.58 27.11 14.47
CA ASP A 514 17.63 28.58 14.58
C ASP A 514 19.04 29.01 15.00
N ASP A 515 19.23 30.20 15.58
CA ASP A 515 20.56 30.67 15.96
C ASP A 515 21.18 29.90 17.16
N GLU A 516 20.36 29.33 18.03
CA GLU A 516 20.81 28.72 19.29
C GLU A 516 20.80 27.19 19.25
N TYR A 517 19.80 26.58 18.60
CA TYR A 517 19.56 25.14 18.68
C TYR A 517 19.43 24.49 17.31
N TYR A 518 19.90 23.25 17.25
CA TYR A 518 19.47 22.26 16.27
C TYR A 518 18.23 21.50 16.78
N TYR A 519 17.34 21.18 15.85
CA TYR A 519 16.05 20.53 16.12
C TYR A 519 15.95 19.17 15.46
N LEU A 520 15.45 18.20 16.21
CA LEU A 520 15.01 16.89 15.73
C LEU A 520 13.53 16.70 16.03
N TYR A 521 12.76 16.29 15.03
CA TYR A 521 11.32 16.05 15.11
C TYR A 521 11.01 14.57 14.94
N PHE A 522 10.20 14.03 15.84
CA PHE A 522 9.78 12.64 15.85
C PHE A 522 8.27 12.54 16.03
N HIS A 523 7.63 11.70 15.24
CA HIS A 523 6.23 11.31 15.41
C HIS A 523 6.18 10.08 16.34
N VAL A 524 5.72 10.29 17.56
CA VAL A 524 5.58 9.27 18.60
C VAL A 524 4.11 8.92 18.75
N ASP A 525 3.79 7.63 18.77
CA ASP A 525 2.43 7.14 18.93
C ASP A 525 1.92 7.47 20.33
N LYS A 526 0.73 8.06 20.37
CA LYS A 526 0.05 8.36 21.62
C LYS A 526 -1.34 7.76 21.59
N ILE A 527 -1.52 6.69 22.36
CA ILE A 527 -2.80 6.00 22.48
C ILE A 527 -3.90 7.03 22.75
N ILE A 528 -4.98 6.97 21.97
CA ILE A 528 -6.11 7.92 21.91
C ILE A 528 -5.85 9.17 21.07
N GLN A 529 -4.73 9.87 21.23
CA GLN A 529 -4.45 11.10 20.49
C GLN A 529 -3.91 10.85 19.07
N GLY A 530 -3.51 9.61 18.78
CA GLY A 530 -2.93 9.20 17.50
C GLY A 530 -1.43 9.38 17.50
N VAL A 531 -0.97 10.58 17.13
CA VAL A 531 0.45 10.92 17.03
C VAL A 531 0.73 12.19 17.82
N GLU A 532 1.83 12.20 18.57
CA GLU A 532 2.43 13.40 19.15
C GLU A 532 3.75 13.70 18.43
N GLU A 533 3.92 14.94 17.98
CA GLU A 533 5.23 15.41 17.50
C GLU A 533 6.10 15.78 18.71
N LYS A 534 7.18 15.01 18.91
CA LYS A 534 8.22 15.29 19.88
C LYS A 534 9.35 16.07 19.23
N LYS A 535 9.78 17.13 19.90
CA LYS A 535 10.92 17.95 19.50
C LYS A 535 12.07 17.80 20.49
N ILE A 536 13.21 17.36 20.00
CA ILE A 536 14.48 17.36 20.75
C ILE A 536 15.30 18.57 20.30
N LYS A 537 15.79 19.35 21.27
CA LYS A 537 16.66 20.51 21.03
C LYS A 537 18.08 20.14 21.41
N ILE A 538 19.05 20.45 20.55
CA ILE A 538 20.48 20.25 20.82
C ILE A 538 21.19 21.60 20.68
N ASP A 539 21.94 22.02 21.70
CA ASP A 539 22.70 23.27 21.67
C ASP A 539 23.76 23.22 20.56
N LYS A 540 23.80 24.25 19.71
CA LYS A 540 24.77 24.33 18.61
C LYS A 540 26.21 24.37 19.10
N LYS A 541 26.47 24.90 20.30
CA LYS A 541 27.81 24.98 20.89
C LYS A 541 28.45 23.61 21.08
N LEU A 542 27.64 22.56 21.23
CA LEU A 542 28.14 21.18 21.31
C LEU A 542 28.80 20.69 20.03
N PHE A 543 28.62 21.40 18.90
CA PHE A 543 29.23 21.07 17.62
C PHE A 543 30.41 22.01 17.27
N GLU A 544 30.81 22.90 18.18
CA GLU A 544 31.96 23.81 18.00
C GLU A 544 33.28 23.10 18.35
N SER A 545 33.65 22.08 17.60
CA SER A 545 34.98 21.45 17.70
C SER A 545 35.46 20.89 16.37
N GLU A 546 36.77 20.61 16.28
CA GLU A 546 37.40 20.00 15.10
C GLU A 546 36.82 18.61 14.75
N ASN A 547 36.19 17.92 15.71
CA ASN A 547 35.57 16.62 15.48
C ASN A 547 34.23 16.71 14.73
N PHE A 548 33.63 17.91 14.61
CA PHE A 548 32.33 18.14 13.98
C PHE A 548 32.48 19.16 12.86
N VAL A 549 32.54 18.69 11.62
CA VAL A 549 32.75 19.56 10.46
C VAL A 549 31.43 19.87 9.79
N LYS A 550 31.07 21.15 9.81
CA LYS A 550 29.94 21.66 9.04
C LYS A 550 30.28 21.64 7.56
N VAL A 551 29.61 20.76 6.80
CA VAL A 551 29.86 20.56 5.36
C VAL A 551 28.78 21.19 4.48
N TYR A 552 27.66 21.62 5.06
CA TYR A 552 26.56 22.29 4.37
C TYR A 552 25.77 23.18 5.34
N GLU A 553 25.42 24.39 4.90
CA GLU A 553 24.54 25.31 5.63
C GLU A 553 23.80 26.20 4.64
N VAL A 554 22.54 25.86 4.34
CA VAL A 554 21.70 26.61 3.40
C VAL A 554 20.25 26.50 3.86
N ASN A 555 19.53 27.63 3.84
CA ASN A 555 18.08 27.72 4.08
C ASN A 555 17.61 26.95 5.33
N ASN A 556 18.25 27.21 6.47
CA ASN A 556 17.97 26.62 7.79
C ASN A 556 18.29 25.13 7.94
N TYR A 557 18.89 24.49 6.93
CA TYR A 557 19.41 23.12 7.07
C TYR A 557 20.93 23.12 7.21
N THR A 558 21.41 22.29 8.13
CA THR A 558 22.83 22.12 8.40
C THR A 558 23.21 20.65 8.32
N VAL A 559 24.27 20.33 7.58
CA VAL A 559 24.88 18.99 7.59
C VAL A 559 26.23 19.06 8.30
N ILE A 560 26.41 18.18 9.26
CA ILE A 560 27.63 18.07 10.06
C ILE A 560 28.13 16.63 9.92
N ASP A 561 29.36 16.49 9.42
CA ASP A 561 30.07 15.21 9.37
C ASP A 561 30.96 15.08 10.62
N VAL A 562 31.07 13.86 11.15
CA VAL A 562 31.88 13.54 12.32
C VAL A 562 33.26 13.06 11.86
N ILE A 563 34.32 13.71 12.34
CA ILE A 563 35.70 13.29 12.10
C ILE A 563 36.16 12.44 13.27
N LYS A 564 36.56 11.20 12.97
CA LYS A 564 37.18 10.32 13.96
C LYS A 564 38.63 10.76 14.14
N ARG A 565 39.04 11.05 15.37
CA ARG A 565 40.46 11.15 15.72
C ARG A 565 41.09 9.80 15.43
N GLU A 566 42.08 9.77 14.54
CA GLU A 566 42.96 8.59 14.45
C GLU A 566 43.68 8.49 15.80
N ASP A 567 43.53 7.37 16.50
CA ASP A 567 44.28 7.12 17.73
C ASP A 567 45.77 7.12 17.38
N THR A 568 46.45 8.24 17.63
CA THR A 568 47.91 8.38 17.55
C THR A 568 48.60 7.66 18.69
#